data_AF-A0A960S864-F1
#
_entry.id   AF-A0A960S864-F1
#
_cell.length_a   1.000
_cell.length_b   1.000
_cell.length_c   1.000
_cell.angle_alpha   90.00
_cell.angle_beta   90.00
_cell.angle_gamma   90.00
#
_symmetry.space_group_name_H-M   'P 1'
#
loop_
_entity.id
_entity.type
_entity.pdbx_description
1 polymer ?
#
loop_
_entity_poly.entity_id
_entity_poly.type
_entity_poly.pdbx_seq_one_letter_code
_entity_poly.pdbx_strand_id
1 'polypeptide(L)'
;MHRNRAWLSFLFVIAFVVMGYSLYVSTHYRIYASHSASVPIEEIQWNLFTLPSGETKLRADYTFTAETKNWKGTTLIGDYINPSAAQAALPLVKEDAKVVWYDPQSPYLNTIDRVFPTKQVIYAIVLWGILLYFIGLGYYVGAKS
;
A
#
# COMPACT_ATOMS: atom_id res chain seq x y z
N MET A 1 -14.50 -30.89 20.58
CA MET A 1 -13.88 -29.54 20.51
C MET A 1 -14.17 -28.61 21.71
N HIS A 2 -15.23 -28.81 22.52
CA HIS A 2 -15.62 -27.86 23.60
C HIS A 2 -14.76 -27.88 24.88
N ARG A 3 -13.80 -28.80 25.02
CA ARG A 3 -13.13 -29.02 26.31
C ARG A 3 -11.83 -28.25 26.49
N ASN A 4 -11.19 -27.78 25.41
CA ASN A 4 -9.91 -27.09 25.48
C ASN A 4 -10.08 -25.58 25.31
N ARG A 5 -10.52 -24.90 26.38
CA ARG A 5 -10.72 -23.45 26.41
C ARG A 5 -9.46 -22.68 25.96
N ALA A 6 -8.28 -23.19 26.27
CA ALA A 6 -7.00 -22.61 25.84
C ALA A 6 -6.84 -22.59 24.31
N TRP A 7 -7.25 -23.65 23.61
CA TRP A 7 -7.19 -23.73 22.15
C TRP A 7 -8.14 -22.73 21.48
N LEU A 8 -9.36 -22.61 22.01
CA LEU A 8 -10.32 -21.63 21.51
C LEU A 8 -9.84 -20.20 21.74
N SER A 9 -9.29 -19.90 22.93
CA SER A 9 -8.69 -18.58 23.20
C SER A 9 -7.52 -18.29 22.26
N PHE A 10 -6.66 -19.27 21.98
CA PHE A 10 -5.56 -19.13 21.04
C PHE A 10 -6.05 -18.82 19.61
N LEU A 11 -7.02 -19.57 19.10
CA LEU A 11 -7.62 -19.31 17.79
C LEU A 11 -8.26 -17.92 17.73
N PHE A 12 -8.93 -17.50 18.80
CA PHE A 12 -9.55 -16.18 18.87
C PHE A 12 -8.52 -15.05 18.79
N VAL A 13 -7.39 -15.17 19.52
CA VAL A 13 -6.31 -14.18 19.47
C VAL A 13 -5.70 -14.10 18.07
N ILE A 14 -5.40 -15.24 17.43
CA ILE A 14 -4.87 -15.23 16.07
C ILE A 14 -5.88 -14.63 15.09
N ALA A 15 -7.15 -15.05 15.16
CA ALA A 15 -8.20 -14.50 14.31
C ALA A 15 -8.31 -12.97 14.46
N PHE A 16 -8.22 -12.45 15.69
CA PHE A 16 -8.22 -11.02 15.94
C PHE A 16 -7.03 -10.30 15.27
N VAL A 17 -5.82 -10.87 15.36
CA VAL A 17 -4.63 -10.32 14.71
C VAL A 17 -4.76 -10.35 13.18
N VAL A 18 -5.23 -11.46 12.61
CA VAL A 18 -5.44 -11.59 11.15
C VAL A 18 -6.50 -10.61 10.66
N MET A 19 -7.57 -10.42 11.42
CA MET A 19 -8.63 -9.47 11.06
C MET A 19 -8.14 -8.02 11.15
N GLY A 20 -7.38 -7.67 12.20
CA GLY A 20 -6.73 -6.36 12.32
C GLY A 20 -5.79 -6.06 11.16
N TYR A 21 -4.95 -7.01 10.78
CA TYR A 21 -4.07 -6.87 9.61
C TYR A 21 -4.87 -6.74 8.31
N SER A 22 -5.94 -7.52 8.15
CA SER A 22 -6.81 -7.45 6.96
C SER A 22 -7.47 -6.08 6.80
N LEU A 23 -7.88 -5.44 7.91
CA LEU A 23 -8.39 -4.06 7.89
C LEU A 23 -7.32 -3.06 7.43
N TYR A 24 -6.06 -3.23 7.89
CA TYR A 24 -4.92 -2.43 7.45
C TYR A 24 -4.63 -2.59 5.95
N VAL A 25 -4.69 -3.81 5.41
CA VAL A 25 -4.52 -4.03 3.95
C VAL A 25 -5.68 -3.44 3.17
N SER A 26 -6.91 -3.55 3.69
CA SER A 26 -8.11 -2.99 3.07
C SER A 26 -8.03 -1.46 2.91
N THR A 27 -7.44 -0.74 3.89
CA THR A 27 -7.26 0.71 3.75
C THR A 27 -6.29 1.07 2.63
N HIS A 28 -5.18 0.34 2.49
CA HIS A 28 -4.22 0.53 1.41
C HIS A 28 -4.83 0.22 0.04
N TYR A 29 -5.60 -0.86 -0.03
CA TYR A 29 -6.34 -1.22 -1.24
C TYR A 29 -7.40 -0.16 -1.61
N ARG A 30 -8.13 0.36 -0.62
CA ARG A 30 -9.11 1.45 -0.86
C ARG A 30 -8.45 2.70 -1.41
N ILE A 31 -7.29 3.09 -0.89
CA ILE A 31 -6.52 4.22 -1.44
C ILE A 31 -6.11 3.91 -2.88
N TYR A 32 -5.60 2.71 -3.17
CA TYR A 32 -5.28 2.33 -4.56
C TYR A 32 -6.51 2.36 -5.49
N ALA A 33 -7.68 1.98 -4.98
CA ALA A 33 -8.93 1.93 -5.74
C ALA A 33 -9.58 3.30 -5.95
N SER A 34 -9.39 4.27 -5.02
CA SER A 34 -9.96 5.61 -5.16
C SER A 34 -9.32 6.40 -6.32
N HIS A 35 -8.06 6.11 -6.64
CA HIS A 35 -7.33 6.66 -7.77
C HIS A 35 -7.79 6.05 -9.11
N SER A 36 -9.03 6.33 -9.49
CA SER A 36 -9.75 5.72 -10.61
C SER A 36 -9.65 6.51 -11.92
N ALA A 37 -9.34 7.81 -11.86
CA ALA A 37 -9.16 8.66 -13.04
C ALA A 37 -7.69 9.03 -13.25
N SER A 38 -7.33 9.33 -14.50
CA SER A 38 -5.99 9.73 -14.89
C SER A 38 -6.02 10.95 -15.81
N VAL A 39 -5.11 11.91 -15.57
CA VAL A 39 -4.94 13.11 -16.40
C VAL A 39 -3.44 13.32 -16.67
N PRO A 40 -3.05 13.82 -17.86
CA PRO A 40 -1.66 14.15 -18.15
C PRO A 40 -1.15 15.28 -17.25
N ILE A 41 0.13 15.20 -16.91
CA ILE A 41 0.79 16.21 -16.07
C ILE A 41 1.15 17.42 -16.92
N GLU A 42 0.89 18.63 -16.42
CA GLU A 42 1.23 19.87 -17.11
C GLU A 42 2.66 20.31 -16.78
N GLU A 43 2.98 20.34 -15.49
CA GLU A 43 4.31 20.69 -14.99
C GLU A 43 4.71 19.71 -13.89
N ILE A 44 5.96 19.26 -13.93
CA ILE A 44 6.53 18.39 -12.90
C ILE A 44 7.93 18.86 -12.52
N GLN A 45 8.14 19.08 -11.23
CA GLN A 45 9.41 19.45 -10.64
C GLN A 45 9.89 18.31 -9.74
N TRP A 46 11.12 17.87 -9.98
CA TRP A 46 11.72 16.75 -9.26
C TRP A 46 12.76 17.26 -8.26
N ASN A 47 12.59 16.87 -7.01
CA ASN A 47 13.44 17.23 -5.90
C ASN A 47 13.92 15.97 -5.17
N LEU A 48 15.13 15.99 -4.62
CA LEU A 48 15.62 14.94 -3.73
C LEU A 48 15.16 15.27 -2.31
N PHE A 49 14.50 14.31 -1.66
CA PHE A 49 14.04 14.46 -0.28
C PHE A 49 14.65 13.37 0.60
N THR A 50 15.54 13.76 1.49
CA THR A 50 16.15 12.84 2.46
C THR A 50 15.31 12.83 3.74
N LEU A 51 14.83 11.65 4.12
CA LEU A 51 14.13 11.48 5.38
C LEU A 51 15.12 11.52 6.55
N PRO A 52 14.66 11.88 7.76
CA PRO A 52 15.48 11.83 8.97
C PRO A 52 16.04 10.43 9.28
N SER A 53 15.42 9.37 8.74
CA SER A 53 15.89 7.98 8.83
C SER A 53 17.14 7.70 8.00
N GLY A 54 17.59 8.64 7.16
CA GLY A 54 18.73 8.49 6.26
C GLY A 54 18.36 7.97 4.86
N GLU A 55 17.13 7.51 4.67
CA GLU A 55 16.62 7.09 3.36
C GLU A 55 16.40 8.31 2.45
N THR A 56 16.76 8.19 1.17
CA THR A 56 16.52 9.24 0.18
C THR A 56 15.36 8.84 -0.73
N LYS A 57 14.40 9.75 -0.94
CA LYS A 57 13.27 9.58 -1.85
C LYS A 57 13.27 10.65 -2.92
N LEU A 58 12.68 10.34 -4.07
CA LEU A 58 12.40 11.34 -5.10
C LEU A 58 11.06 12.00 -4.78
N ARG A 59 11.06 13.31 -4.62
CA ARG A 59 9.85 14.11 -4.47
C ARG A 59 9.47 14.68 -5.83
N ALA A 60 8.27 14.37 -6.29
CA ALA A 60 7.65 14.98 -7.46
C ALA A 60 6.61 15.99 -6.99
N ASP A 61 6.84 17.27 -7.28
CA ASP A 61 5.85 18.33 -7.13
C ASP A 61 5.28 18.65 -8.51
N TYR A 62 3.96 18.53 -8.68
CA TYR A 62 3.33 18.58 -10.00
C TYR A 62 2.02 19.35 -10.01
N THR A 63 1.65 19.81 -11.20
CA THR A 63 0.37 20.47 -11.48
C THR A 63 -0.41 19.70 -12.53
N PHE A 64 -1.73 19.62 -12.32
CA PHE A 64 -2.65 19.01 -13.27
C PHE A 64 -4.00 19.73 -13.24
N THR A 65 -4.71 19.70 -14.36
CA THR A 65 -6.04 20.30 -14.47
C THR A 65 -7.10 19.21 -14.42
N ALA A 66 -7.93 19.24 -13.37
CA ALA A 66 -9.10 18.38 -13.23
C ALA A 66 -10.35 19.24 -13.07
N GLU A 67 -11.40 18.94 -13.83
CA GLU A 67 -12.69 19.63 -13.76
C GLU A 67 -12.57 21.16 -13.84
N THR A 68 -11.76 21.66 -14.80
CA THR A 68 -11.48 23.10 -15.03
C THR A 68 -10.75 23.84 -13.90
N LYS A 69 -10.24 23.12 -12.90
CA LYS A 69 -9.41 23.67 -11.82
C LYS A 69 -8.02 23.07 -11.82
N ASN A 70 -7.03 23.91 -11.53
CA ASN A 70 -5.65 23.49 -11.42
C ASN A 70 -5.38 23.02 -10.00
N TRP A 71 -4.89 21.79 -9.88
CA TRP A 71 -4.53 21.17 -8.62
C TRP A 71 -3.02 21.00 -8.54
N LYS A 72 -2.50 21.07 -7.33
CA LYS A 72 -1.09 20.81 -7.02
C LYS A 72 -0.99 19.56 -6.18
N GLY A 73 -0.11 18.66 -6.58
CA GLY A 73 0.17 17.41 -5.90
C GLY A 73 1.64 17.29 -5.53
N THR A 74 1.90 16.52 -4.48
CA THR A 74 3.25 16.12 -4.10
C THR A 74 3.25 14.62 -3.85
N THR A 75 4.13 13.89 -4.53
CA THR A 75 4.30 12.44 -4.35
C THR A 75 5.75 12.13 -4.05
N LEU A 76 5.99 11.23 -3.09
CA LEU A 76 7.30 10.69 -2.79
C LEU A 76 7.42 9.30 -3.44
N ILE A 77 8.45 9.10 -4.25
CA ILE A 77 8.65 7.93 -5.10
C ILE A 77 9.97 7.26 -4.77
N GLY A 78 9.91 5.94 -4.65
CA GLY A 78 11.06 5.06 -4.41
C GLY A 78 11.65 5.15 -3.01
N ASP A 79 12.44 4.13 -2.66
CA ASP A 79 13.23 4.05 -1.43
C ASP A 79 14.69 3.84 -1.85
N TYR A 80 15.48 4.92 -1.87
CA TYR A 80 16.88 4.88 -2.29
C TYR A 80 17.83 4.99 -1.10
N ILE A 81 18.89 4.18 -1.13
CA ILE A 81 19.91 4.11 -0.07
C ILE A 81 20.67 5.43 0.05
N ASN A 82 20.88 6.14 -1.07
CA ASN A 82 21.61 7.41 -1.07
C ASN A 82 21.12 8.34 -2.20
N PRO A 83 21.48 9.64 -2.15
CA PRO A 83 21.09 10.61 -3.17
C PRO A 83 21.60 10.30 -4.57
N SER A 84 22.78 9.69 -4.69
CA SER A 84 23.36 9.32 -5.98
C SER A 84 22.53 8.24 -6.69
N ALA A 85 22.02 7.25 -5.94
CA ALA A 85 21.13 6.22 -6.46
C ALA A 85 19.79 6.80 -6.89
N ALA A 86 19.23 7.73 -6.10
CA ALA A 86 18.01 8.44 -6.47
C ALA A 86 18.20 9.27 -7.75
N GLN A 87 19.34 9.94 -7.90
CA GLN A 87 19.65 10.73 -9.09
C GLN A 87 19.85 9.86 -10.34
N ALA A 88 20.46 8.67 -10.18
CA ALA A 88 20.59 7.70 -11.27
C ALA A 88 19.24 7.10 -11.71
N ALA A 89 18.29 6.95 -10.79
CA ALA A 89 16.94 6.46 -11.07
C ALA A 89 16.01 7.51 -11.66
N LEU A 90 16.29 8.80 -11.42
CA LEU A 90 15.48 9.93 -11.90
C LEU A 90 15.08 9.88 -13.38
N PRO A 91 15.98 9.59 -14.36
CA PRO A 91 15.58 9.52 -15.76
C PRO A 91 14.53 8.44 -16.05
N LEU A 92 14.64 7.27 -15.40
CA LEU A 92 13.68 6.17 -15.55
C LEU A 92 12.32 6.56 -14.99
N VAL A 93 12.29 7.15 -13.79
CA VAL A 93 11.05 7.58 -13.14
C VAL A 93 10.38 8.72 -13.92
N LYS A 94 11.16 9.63 -14.50
CA LYS A 94 10.63 10.71 -15.37
C LYS A 94 9.93 10.16 -16.60
N GLU A 95 10.45 9.08 -17.17
CA GLU A 95 9.84 8.47 -18.35
C GLU A 95 8.50 7.80 -18.01
N ASP A 96 8.39 7.17 -16.84
CA ASP A 96 7.15 6.52 -16.38
C ASP A 96 6.08 7.52 -15.90
N ALA A 97 6.51 8.66 -15.33
CA ALA A 97 5.66 9.69 -14.74
C ALA A 97 4.94 10.58 -15.77
N LYS A 98 4.10 10.00 -16.63
CA LYS A 98 3.34 10.72 -17.66
C LYS A 98 1.95 11.17 -17.20
N VAL A 99 1.37 10.48 -16.23
CA VAL A 99 -0.02 10.67 -15.79
C VAL A 99 -0.09 10.80 -14.27
N VAL A 100 -1.03 11.62 -13.82
CA VAL A 100 -1.45 11.67 -12.42
C VAL A 100 -2.75 10.91 -12.29
N TRP A 101 -2.77 10.01 -11.32
CA TRP A 101 -3.96 9.33 -10.89
C TRP A 101 -4.60 10.13 -9.76
N TYR A 102 -5.91 10.34 -9.83
CA TYR A 102 -6.64 11.07 -8.80
C TYR A 102 -8.03 10.46 -8.58
N ASP A 103 -8.63 10.80 -7.44
CA ASP A 103 -10.02 10.50 -7.15
C ASP A 103 -10.94 11.59 -7.75
N PRO A 104 -11.86 11.25 -8.68
CA PRO A 104 -12.81 12.21 -9.23
C PRO A 104 -13.65 12.95 -8.18
N GLN A 105 -13.99 12.29 -7.07
CA GLN A 105 -14.77 12.90 -6.00
C GLN A 105 -13.92 13.80 -5.10
N SER A 106 -12.60 13.55 -5.08
CA SER A 106 -11.65 14.17 -4.15
C SER A 106 -10.29 14.42 -4.83
N PRO A 107 -10.16 15.42 -5.72
CA PRO A 107 -8.92 15.62 -6.51
C PRO A 107 -7.66 15.95 -5.68
N TYR A 108 -7.83 16.27 -4.39
CA TYR A 108 -6.73 16.43 -3.44
C TYR A 108 -6.01 15.10 -3.13
N LEU A 109 -6.68 13.97 -3.34
CA LEU A 109 -6.06 12.63 -3.32
C LEU A 109 -5.53 12.34 -4.71
N ASN A 110 -4.25 12.61 -4.90
CA ASN A 110 -3.55 12.40 -6.16
C ASN A 110 -2.20 11.71 -5.94
N THR A 111 -1.79 10.93 -6.94
CA THR A 111 -0.48 10.30 -6.98
C THR A 111 -0.03 10.12 -8.43
N ILE A 112 1.26 10.33 -8.67
CA ILE A 112 1.90 9.90 -9.92
C ILE A 112 2.18 8.39 -9.87
N ASP A 113 2.55 7.91 -8.68
CA ASP A 113 2.98 6.53 -8.48
C ASP A 113 1.83 5.70 -7.89
N ARG A 114 1.12 5.00 -8.78
CA ARG A 114 0.00 4.13 -8.41
C ARG A 114 0.48 2.69 -8.24
N VAL A 115 1.05 2.40 -7.08
CA VAL A 115 1.57 1.05 -6.76
C VAL A 115 0.47 0.20 -6.12
N PHE A 116 0.21 -0.99 -6.67
CA PHE A 116 -0.65 -1.97 -6.03
C PHE A 116 0.03 -2.50 -4.76
N PRO A 117 -0.66 -2.61 -3.61
CA PRO A 117 -0.08 -3.07 -2.35
C PRO A 117 0.15 -4.60 -2.33
N THR A 118 0.91 -5.12 -3.30
CA THR A 118 1.14 -6.55 -3.51
C THR A 118 1.70 -7.24 -2.27
N LYS A 119 2.70 -6.62 -1.61
CA LYS A 119 3.36 -7.19 -0.43
C LYS A 119 2.35 -7.41 0.70
N GLN A 120 1.54 -6.39 0.98
CA GLN A 120 0.51 -6.42 2.02
C GLN A 120 -0.56 -7.47 1.70
N VAL A 121 -1.00 -7.55 0.44
CA VAL A 121 -1.98 -8.54 0.00
C VAL A 121 -1.45 -9.96 0.15
N ILE A 122 -0.20 -10.22 -0.27
CA ILE A 122 0.43 -11.54 -0.11
C ILE A 122 0.52 -11.92 1.37
N TYR A 123 0.96 -11.00 2.23
CA TYR A 123 1.02 -11.26 3.68
C TYR A 123 -0.35 -11.54 4.28
N ALA A 124 -1.40 -10.84 3.84
CA ALA A 124 -2.77 -11.14 4.27
C ALA A 124 -3.19 -12.56 3.86
N ILE A 125 -2.91 -12.97 2.61
CA ILE A 125 -3.21 -14.34 2.14
C ILE A 125 -2.48 -15.39 2.98
N VAL A 126 -1.19 -15.19 3.26
CA VAL A 126 -0.40 -16.09 4.10
C VAL A 126 -0.98 -16.19 5.52
N LEU A 127 -1.34 -15.06 6.13
CA LEU A 127 -1.95 -15.02 7.46
C LEU A 127 -3.30 -15.77 7.51
N TRP A 128 -4.14 -15.58 6.50
CA TRP A 128 -5.38 -16.36 6.36
C TRP A 128 -5.10 -17.85 6.18
N GLY A 129 -4.08 -18.23 5.39
CA GLY A 129 -3.65 -19.61 5.24
C GLY A 129 -3.21 -20.25 6.56
N ILE A 130 -2.44 -19.52 7.37
CA ILE A 130 -2.02 -19.96 8.71
C ILE A 130 -3.21 -20.14 9.64
N LEU A 131 -4.16 -19.19 9.64
CA LEU A 131 -5.39 -19.29 10.44
C LEU A 131 -6.21 -20.52 10.05
N LEU A 132 -6.43 -20.74 8.76
CA LEU A 132 -7.14 -21.91 8.25
C LEU A 132 -6.43 -23.22 8.60
N TYR A 133 -5.10 -23.24 8.53
CA TYR A 133 -4.30 -24.37 8.95
C TYR A 133 -4.54 -24.72 10.42
N PHE A 134 -4.51 -23.74 11.33
CA PHE A 134 -4.78 -23.98 12.74
C PHE A 134 -6.22 -24.42 13.00
N ILE A 135 -7.21 -23.85 12.28
CA ILE A 135 -8.60 -24.30 12.38
C ILE A 135 -8.72 -25.78 11.98
N GLY A 136 -8.12 -26.17 10.84
CA GLY A 136 -8.10 -27.55 10.35
C GLY A 136 -7.38 -28.51 11.31
N LEU A 137 -6.25 -28.10 11.87
CA LEU A 137 -5.51 -28.87 12.87
C LEU A 137 -6.37 -29.12 14.13
N GLY A 138 -7.07 -28.09 14.60
CA GLY A 138 -7.98 -28.19 15.74
C GLY A 138 -9.12 -29.19 15.50
N TYR A 139 -9.65 -29.23 14.27
CA TYR A 139 -10.65 -30.22 13.87
C TYR A 139 -10.07 -31.63 13.83
N TYR A 140 -8.92 -31.82 13.18
CA TYR A 140 -8.28 -33.13 13.03
C TYR A 140 -7.87 -33.76 14.37
N VAL A 141 -7.25 -32.98 15.26
CA VAL A 141 -6.88 -33.45 16.61
C VAL A 141 -8.13 -33.73 17.45
N GLY A 142 -9.16 -32.87 17.33
CA GLY A 142 -10.43 -33.05 18.03
C GLY A 142 -11.30 -34.20 17.54
N ALA A 143 -11.08 -34.68 16.30
CA ALA A 143 -11.78 -35.82 15.72
C ALA A 143 -11.08 -37.16 16.01
N LYS A 144 -9.79 -37.13 16.39
CA LYS A 144 -9.00 -38.31 16.80
C LYS A 144 -8.99 -38.58 18.31
N SER A 145 -9.53 -37.65 19.12
CA SER A 145 -9.72 -37.78 20.57
C SER A 145 -11.15 -38.14 20.91
#